data_AF-A0A7C1CPJ1-F1
#
_entry.id   AF-A0A7C1CPJ1-F1
#
_cell.length_a   1.000
_cell.length_b   1.000
_cell.length_c   1.000
_cell.angle_alpha   90.00
_cell.angle_beta   90.00
_cell.angle_gamma   90.00
#
_symmetry.space_group_name_H-M   'P 1'
#
loop_
_entity.id
_entity.type
_entity.pdbx_description
1 polymer ?
#
loop_
_entity_poly.entity_id
_entity_poly.type
_entity_poly.pdbx_seq_one_letter_code
_entity_poly.pdbx_strand_id
1 'polypeptide(L)'
;MNSRERVRKAINHQGTDCIPLDLGSTLVTGIQASTYAKLRQALGLKDKLVKIVDPFQMLGEVDMEVIEKLGIDTIGLWLPTNFFGFKNENWKPWKLLDGTKVLVPEKFTTKRNDEGNIYLYPQGDMSVPPCAKMPQDGYYFDLLVRQETFDERNLNPEDWANQQYSIFSEETLRYLENKADELYKNTDLCIIGKFIDASFGDISMVPGPAIKNPKGIRDPVRWITAH
;
A
#
# COMPACT_ATOMS: atom_id res chain seq x y z
N MET A 1 16.15 -24.60 10.15
CA MET A 1 15.31 -24.33 8.98
C MET A 1 15.40 -22.84 8.72
N ASN A 2 15.62 -22.40 7.49
CA ASN A 2 15.56 -20.96 7.19
C ASN A 2 14.10 -20.52 6.96
N SER A 3 13.85 -19.21 6.90
CA SER A 3 12.50 -18.66 6.78
C SER A 3 11.79 -19.10 5.50
N ARG A 4 12.48 -19.13 4.36
CA ARG A 4 11.96 -19.69 3.09
C ARG A 4 11.50 -21.14 3.23
N GLU A 5 12.33 -21.99 3.82
CA GLU A 5 12.00 -23.40 4.05
C GLU A 5 10.81 -23.55 5.00
N ARG A 6 10.76 -22.74 6.07
CA ARG A 6 9.70 -22.76 7.07
C ARG A 6 8.35 -22.41 6.47
N VAL A 7 8.26 -21.29 5.75
CA VAL A 7 7.02 -20.90 5.07
C VAL A 7 6.62 -21.95 4.06
N ARG A 8 7.55 -22.43 3.22
CA ARG A 8 7.26 -23.46 2.20
C ARG A 8 6.74 -24.76 2.83
N LYS A 9 7.31 -25.23 3.94
CA LYS A 9 6.81 -26.44 4.62
C LYS A 9 5.43 -26.21 5.23
N ALA A 10 5.22 -25.09 5.90
CA ALA A 10 3.95 -24.77 6.54
C ALA A 10 2.78 -24.72 5.54
N ILE A 11 2.94 -24.03 4.40
CA ILE A 11 1.88 -23.97 3.36
C ILE A 11 1.62 -25.33 2.69
N ASN A 12 2.58 -26.26 2.77
CA ASN A 12 2.43 -27.64 2.32
C ASN A 12 1.96 -28.59 3.44
N HIS A 13 1.49 -28.05 4.56
CA HIS A 13 1.00 -28.81 5.73
C HIS A 13 2.04 -29.80 6.30
N GLN A 14 3.32 -29.46 6.23
CA GLN A 14 4.43 -30.24 6.79
C GLN A 14 4.90 -29.65 8.12
N GLY A 15 5.48 -30.49 8.98
CA GLY A 15 6.04 -30.05 10.25
C GLY A 15 7.21 -29.06 10.09
N THR A 16 7.17 -27.99 10.86
CA THR A 16 8.20 -26.94 10.95
C THR A 16 8.83 -26.91 12.35
N ASP A 17 9.97 -26.22 12.47
CA ASP A 17 10.65 -25.99 13.75
C ASP A 17 9.90 -24.98 14.64
N CYS A 18 9.17 -24.04 14.04
CA CYS A 18 8.20 -23.16 14.68
C CYS A 18 7.13 -22.68 13.68
N ILE A 19 6.09 -21.99 14.17
CA ILE A 19 5.05 -21.39 13.33
C ILE A 19 5.67 -20.20 12.57
N PRO A 20 5.54 -20.13 11.23
CA PRO A 20 6.06 -18.98 10.49
C PRO A 20 5.31 -17.69 10.84
N LEU A 21 6.03 -16.58 10.89
CA LEU A 21 5.48 -15.26 11.24
C LEU A 21 5.58 -14.27 10.08
N ASP A 22 4.48 -13.55 9.81
CA ASP A 22 4.45 -12.42 8.88
C ASP A 22 4.02 -11.13 9.56
N LEU A 23 4.77 -10.06 9.31
CA LEU A 23 4.43 -8.68 9.66
C LEU A 23 5.09 -7.73 8.66
N GLY A 24 4.29 -6.97 7.92
CA GLY A 24 4.76 -5.93 7.01
C GLY A 24 5.08 -6.38 5.59
N SER A 25 4.90 -7.64 5.22
CA SER A 25 5.14 -8.09 3.84
C SER A 25 4.00 -7.74 2.87
N THR A 26 2.80 -7.42 3.38
CA THR A 26 1.62 -7.05 2.58
C THR A 26 0.86 -5.87 3.20
N LEU A 27 -0.17 -5.36 2.50
CA LEU A 27 -1.10 -4.36 3.07
C LEU A 27 -1.96 -4.92 4.21
N VAL A 28 -2.21 -6.23 4.21
CA VAL A 28 -3.07 -6.89 5.19
C VAL A 28 -2.29 -7.20 6.47
N THR A 29 -1.01 -7.52 6.33
CA THR A 29 -0.11 -7.85 7.44
C THR A 29 0.73 -6.67 7.89
N GLY A 30 0.46 -5.46 7.39
CA GLY A 30 1.17 -4.25 7.78
C GLY A 30 0.83 -3.77 9.19
N ILE A 31 1.54 -2.73 9.61
CA ILE A 31 1.38 -2.10 10.91
C ILE A 31 1.33 -0.59 10.76
N GLN A 32 0.34 0.04 11.39
CA GLN A 32 0.17 1.48 11.35
C GLN A 32 1.41 2.18 11.94
N ALA A 33 1.84 3.27 11.32
CA ALA A 33 3.16 3.86 11.57
C ALA A 33 3.39 4.38 13.01
N SER A 34 2.38 4.91 13.70
CA SER A 34 2.53 5.30 15.11
C SER A 34 2.60 4.11 16.05
N THR A 35 1.88 3.03 15.75
CA THR A 35 2.00 1.77 16.48
C THR A 35 3.36 1.13 16.24
N TYR A 36 3.85 1.15 15.00
CA TYR A 36 5.18 0.67 14.66
C TYR A 36 6.30 1.45 15.37
N ALA A 37 6.19 2.78 15.46
CA ALA A 37 7.13 3.58 16.23
C ALA A 37 7.20 3.16 17.70
N LYS A 38 6.04 2.87 18.33
CA LYS A 38 5.96 2.35 19.71
C LYS A 38 6.53 0.94 19.82
N LEU A 39 6.27 0.07 18.83
CA LEU A 39 6.84 -1.29 18.78
C LEU A 39 8.37 -1.24 18.76
N ARG A 40 8.97 -0.38 17.93
CA ARG A 40 10.43 -0.20 17.89
C ARG A 40 10.99 0.21 19.25
N GLN A 41 10.33 1.14 19.94
CA GLN A 41 10.73 1.55 21.30
C GLN A 41 10.61 0.40 22.31
N ALA A 42 9.51 -0.36 22.28
CA ALA A 42 9.31 -1.51 23.14
C ALA A 42 10.33 -2.63 22.91
N LEU A 43 10.83 -2.76 21.67
CA LEU A 43 11.91 -3.68 21.31
C LEU A 43 13.32 -3.18 21.69
N GLY A 44 13.43 -1.97 22.24
CA GLY A 44 14.71 -1.34 22.60
C GLY A 44 15.53 -0.91 21.39
N LEU A 45 14.92 -0.73 20.22
CA LEU A 45 15.60 -0.29 19.00
C LEU A 45 15.79 1.23 19.01
N LYS A 46 16.81 1.70 18.28
CA LYS A 46 17.10 3.14 18.16
C LYS A 46 15.93 3.87 17.52
N ASP A 47 15.64 5.05 18.06
CA ASP A 47 14.63 5.95 17.50
C ASP A 47 14.99 6.36 16.07
N LYS A 48 14.03 6.20 15.16
CA LYS A 48 14.17 6.42 13.73
C LYS A 48 12.80 6.78 13.17
N LEU A 49 12.76 7.75 12.26
CA LEU A 49 11.53 8.10 11.57
C LEU A 49 11.02 6.91 10.75
N VAL A 50 9.75 6.55 10.96
CA VAL A 50 9.06 5.50 10.23
C VAL A 50 8.77 5.99 8.82
N LYS A 51 9.16 5.22 7.80
CA LYS A 51 8.75 5.48 6.42
C LYS A 51 7.34 4.95 6.18
N ILE A 52 6.47 5.76 5.61
CA ILE A 52 5.12 5.35 5.19
C ILE A 52 5.22 4.65 3.84
N VAL A 53 5.08 3.33 3.84
CA VAL A 53 5.14 2.50 2.62
C VAL A 53 3.76 2.29 2.00
N ASP A 54 2.71 2.39 2.82
CA ASP A 54 1.34 2.48 2.34
C ASP A 54 0.67 3.76 2.85
N PRO A 55 0.56 4.78 1.99
CA PRO A 55 -0.16 6.00 2.32
C PRO A 55 -1.65 5.82 2.60
N PHE A 56 -2.31 4.78 2.06
CA PHE A 56 -3.76 4.62 2.20
C PHE A 56 -4.15 4.33 3.65
N GLN A 57 -3.52 3.32 4.25
CA GLN A 57 -3.74 2.89 5.62
C GLN A 57 -2.71 3.48 6.61
N MET A 58 -1.78 4.31 6.12
CA MET A 58 -0.68 4.91 6.89
C MET A 58 0.22 3.85 7.55
N LEU A 59 0.59 2.81 6.80
CA LEU A 59 1.43 1.71 7.29
C LEU A 59 2.91 2.05 7.22
N GLY A 60 3.64 1.67 8.27
CA GLY A 60 5.08 1.83 8.37
C GLY A 60 5.86 0.71 7.67
N GLU A 61 7.03 1.05 7.15
CA GLU A 61 8.05 0.09 6.72
C GLU A 61 8.50 -0.76 7.93
N VAL A 62 8.27 -2.06 7.88
CA VAL A 62 8.87 -3.01 8.82
C VAL A 62 10.29 -3.29 8.34
N ASP A 63 11.26 -2.68 9.00
CA ASP A 63 12.67 -2.75 8.61
C ASP A 63 13.38 -3.98 9.20
N MET A 64 14.57 -4.26 8.66
CA MET A 64 15.34 -5.46 9.00
C MET A 64 15.64 -5.59 10.50
N GLU A 65 15.82 -4.49 11.24
CA GLU A 65 16.07 -4.57 12.69
C GLU A 65 14.87 -5.18 13.42
N VAL A 66 13.65 -4.83 13.02
CA VAL A 66 12.42 -5.41 13.59
C VAL A 66 12.21 -6.83 13.09
N ILE A 67 12.45 -7.09 11.80
CA ILE A 67 12.36 -8.44 11.21
C ILE A 67 13.23 -9.42 11.98
N GLU A 68 14.51 -9.08 12.18
CA GLU A 68 15.46 -9.91 12.92
C GLU A 68 15.07 -10.07 14.40
N LYS A 69 14.63 -8.98 15.05
CA LYS A 69 14.27 -8.98 16.47
C LYS A 69 13.05 -9.83 16.78
N LEU A 70 12.06 -9.85 15.89
CA LEU A 70 10.81 -10.61 16.03
C LEU A 70 10.86 -12.00 15.40
N GLY A 71 11.90 -12.31 14.61
CA GLY A 71 11.97 -13.56 13.86
C GLY A 71 10.90 -13.64 12.77
N ILE A 72 10.62 -12.52 12.10
CA ILE A 72 9.68 -12.49 10.97
C ILE A 72 10.28 -13.27 9.80
N ASP A 73 9.46 -14.07 9.13
CA ASP A 73 9.89 -15.02 8.10
C ASP A 73 9.71 -14.53 6.67
N THR A 74 9.12 -13.36 6.51
CA THR A 74 8.62 -12.87 5.23
C THR A 74 9.14 -11.48 4.91
N ILE A 75 9.18 -11.15 3.62
CA ILE A 75 9.45 -9.82 3.12
C ILE A 75 8.62 -9.55 1.87
N GLY A 76 8.08 -8.34 1.76
CA GLY A 76 7.21 -7.96 0.64
C GLY A 76 8.01 -7.57 -0.60
N LEU A 77 7.61 -8.11 -1.75
CA LEU A 77 7.99 -7.61 -3.07
C LEU A 77 6.86 -6.72 -3.59
N TRP A 78 7.10 -5.41 -3.57
CA TRP A 78 6.09 -4.39 -3.86
C TRP A 78 6.19 -3.87 -5.29
N LEU A 79 5.05 -3.45 -5.85
CA LEU A 79 5.01 -2.68 -7.09
C LEU A 79 5.79 -1.35 -6.94
N PRO A 80 6.30 -0.78 -8.05
CA PRO A 80 7.06 0.47 -8.01
C PRO A 80 6.22 1.67 -7.57
N THR A 81 4.90 1.61 -7.77
CA THR A 81 3.95 2.63 -7.34
C THR A 81 3.04 2.11 -6.23
N ASN A 82 2.66 3.01 -5.33
CA ASN A 82 1.69 2.72 -4.27
C ASN A 82 0.24 2.88 -4.76
N PHE A 83 -0.70 2.70 -3.82
CA PHE A 83 -2.14 2.72 -4.03
C PHE A 83 -2.69 3.98 -4.74
N PHE A 84 -2.00 5.11 -4.61
CA PHE A 84 -2.40 6.39 -5.23
C PHE A 84 -1.64 6.68 -6.53
N GLY A 85 -0.87 5.74 -7.06
CA GLY A 85 -0.21 5.85 -8.36
C GLY A 85 1.10 6.66 -8.36
N PHE A 86 1.74 6.85 -7.20
CA PHE A 86 3.07 7.46 -7.12
C PHE A 86 4.10 6.53 -6.47
N LYS A 87 5.39 6.77 -6.76
CA LYS A 87 6.50 5.97 -6.23
C LYS A 87 6.81 6.35 -4.77
N ASN A 88 7.24 5.35 -3.98
CA ASN A 88 7.72 5.55 -2.61
C ASN A 88 9.20 5.94 -2.59
N GLU A 89 9.51 7.14 -3.07
CA GLU A 89 10.88 7.66 -3.20
C GLU A 89 10.99 9.10 -2.69
N ASN A 90 12.23 9.60 -2.62
CA ASN A 90 12.52 11.00 -2.26
C ASN A 90 11.82 11.44 -0.96
N TRP A 91 12.05 10.68 0.10
CA TRP A 91 11.37 10.80 1.38
C TRP A 91 11.48 12.20 2.01
N LYS A 92 10.35 12.75 2.45
CA LYS A 92 10.26 14.03 3.17
C LYS A 92 9.67 13.86 4.57
N PRO A 93 10.09 14.66 5.56
CA PRO A 93 9.50 14.64 6.90
C PRO A 93 8.02 15.01 6.89
N TRP A 94 7.25 14.31 7.71
CA TRP A 94 5.83 14.60 7.97
C TRP A 94 5.47 14.21 9.41
N LYS A 95 4.26 14.58 9.84
CA LYS A 95 3.79 14.35 11.20
C LYS A 95 2.36 13.84 11.17
N LEU A 96 2.13 12.69 11.80
CA LEU A 96 0.79 12.13 11.99
C LEU A 96 -0.03 13.00 12.96
N LEU A 97 -1.36 12.82 12.97
CA LEU A 97 -2.25 13.59 13.85
C LEU A 97 -1.97 13.36 15.34
N ASP A 98 -1.53 12.16 15.73
CA ASP A 98 -1.09 11.85 17.10
C ASP A 98 0.30 12.40 17.46
N GLY A 99 0.94 13.07 16.51
CA GLY A 99 2.21 13.73 16.64
C GLY A 99 3.45 12.88 16.34
N THR A 100 3.27 11.61 15.97
CA THR A 100 4.36 10.75 15.52
C THR A 100 5.05 11.35 14.29
N LYS A 101 6.37 11.48 14.35
CA LYS A 101 7.17 11.96 13.22
C LYS A 101 7.45 10.80 12.27
N VAL A 102 7.19 11.01 10.98
CA VAL A 102 7.32 9.99 9.94
C VAL A 102 8.01 10.57 8.70
N LEU A 103 8.33 9.70 7.76
CA LEU A 103 8.77 10.05 6.41
C LEU A 103 7.71 9.61 5.42
N VAL A 104 7.29 10.51 4.54
CA VAL A 104 6.36 10.20 3.44
C VAL A 104 7.07 10.39 2.11
N PRO A 105 6.63 9.73 1.03
CA PRO A 105 7.18 9.95 -0.31
C PRO A 105 7.05 11.41 -0.76
N GLU A 106 7.92 11.87 -1.66
CA GLU A 106 7.89 13.25 -2.19
C GLU A 106 6.50 13.62 -2.72
N LYS A 107 5.90 12.70 -3.49
CA LYS A 107 4.58 12.84 -4.11
C LYS A 107 3.40 12.56 -3.17
N PHE A 108 3.65 12.34 -1.88
CA PHE A 108 2.60 12.44 -0.85
C PHE A 108 2.20 13.92 -0.71
N THR A 109 1.38 14.36 -1.64
CA THR A 109 0.89 15.74 -1.76
C THR A 109 -0.44 15.83 -1.05
N THR A 110 -0.51 16.65 -0.01
CA THR A 110 -1.71 16.79 0.82
C THR A 110 -2.10 18.23 1.06
N LYS A 111 -3.39 18.48 1.27
CA LYS A 111 -3.95 19.77 1.66
C LYS A 111 -4.87 19.60 2.86
N ARG A 112 -4.68 20.42 3.89
CA ARG A 112 -5.57 20.48 5.05
C ARG A 112 -6.63 21.56 4.84
N ASN A 113 -7.88 21.28 5.19
CA ASN A 113 -8.94 22.29 5.21
C ASN A 113 -9.13 22.89 6.62
N ASP A 114 -10.03 23.86 6.74
CA ASP A 114 -10.31 24.56 8.01
C ASP A 114 -10.94 23.66 9.07
N GLU A 115 -11.65 22.61 8.64
CA GLU A 115 -12.19 21.55 9.51
C GLU A 115 -11.12 20.51 9.91
N GLY A 116 -9.86 20.73 9.58
CA GLY A 116 -8.76 19.86 9.96
C GLY A 116 -8.63 18.57 9.15
N ASN A 117 -9.51 18.30 8.19
CA ASN A 117 -9.44 17.16 7.27
C ASN A 117 -8.24 17.29 6.33
N ILE A 118 -7.60 16.17 6.01
CA ILE A 118 -6.44 16.10 5.11
C ILE A 118 -6.85 15.41 3.82
N TYR A 119 -6.64 16.07 2.69
CA TYR A 119 -6.93 15.55 1.36
C TYR A 119 -5.65 15.14 0.67
N LEU A 120 -5.69 14.03 -0.07
CA LEU A 120 -4.58 13.51 -0.87
C LEU A 120 -4.97 13.43 -2.35
N TYR A 121 -3.98 13.63 -3.22
CA TYR A 121 -4.18 13.79 -4.65
C TYR A 121 -3.63 12.62 -5.47
N PRO A 122 -4.32 12.17 -6.53
CA PRO A 122 -3.90 11.04 -7.35
C PRO A 122 -2.56 11.37 -8.01
N GLN A 123 -1.60 10.44 -7.94
CA GLN A 123 -0.26 10.58 -8.50
C GLN A 123 0.54 11.81 -7.99
N GLY A 124 0.07 12.44 -6.91
CA GLY A 124 0.61 13.71 -6.40
C GLY A 124 0.19 14.95 -7.19
N ASP A 125 -0.79 14.84 -8.10
CA ASP A 125 -1.23 15.91 -9.00
C ASP A 125 -2.37 16.76 -8.41
N MET A 126 -2.06 18.00 -8.02
CA MET A 126 -3.05 18.95 -7.47
C MET A 126 -3.90 19.67 -8.53
N SER A 127 -3.66 19.44 -9.83
CA SER A 127 -4.50 20.02 -10.89
C SER A 127 -5.86 19.34 -11.03
N VAL A 128 -6.05 18.20 -10.36
CA VAL A 128 -7.31 17.45 -10.32
C VAL A 128 -7.86 17.34 -8.89
N PRO A 129 -9.15 17.02 -8.70
CA PRO A 129 -9.74 16.85 -7.37
C PRO A 129 -9.04 15.76 -6.54
N PRO A 130 -8.97 15.90 -5.20
CA PRO A 130 -8.34 14.92 -4.33
C PRO A 130 -9.05 13.56 -4.40
N CYS A 131 -8.28 12.47 -4.41
CA CYS A 131 -8.82 11.11 -4.49
C CYS A 131 -9.04 10.46 -3.12
N ALA A 132 -8.53 11.05 -2.04
CA ALA A 132 -8.69 10.51 -0.70
C ALA A 132 -8.80 11.62 0.35
N LYS A 133 -9.46 11.29 1.47
CA LYS A 133 -9.66 12.18 2.63
C LYS A 133 -9.36 11.41 3.91
N MET A 134 -8.46 11.92 4.73
CA MET A 134 -8.31 11.52 6.13
C MET A 134 -9.10 12.53 6.98
N PRO A 135 -10.15 12.11 7.70
CA PRO A 135 -10.90 12.99 8.59
C PRO A 135 -10.02 13.61 9.67
N GLN A 136 -10.46 14.75 10.23
CA GLN A 136 -9.87 15.22 11.50
C GLN A 136 -9.95 14.09 12.54
N ASP A 137 -8.84 13.86 13.23
CA ASP A 137 -8.64 12.77 14.19
C ASP A 137 -8.67 11.34 13.60
N GLY A 138 -8.64 11.22 12.26
CA GLY A 138 -8.53 9.96 11.54
C GLY A 138 -7.10 9.38 11.55
N TYR A 139 -7.00 8.08 11.29
CA TYR A 139 -5.72 7.34 11.24
C TYR A 139 -5.31 6.93 9.84
N TYR A 140 -6.25 6.92 8.90
CA TYR A 140 -6.09 6.46 7.52
C TYR A 140 -6.96 7.31 6.60
N PHE A 141 -6.76 7.17 5.29
CA PHE A 141 -7.56 7.85 4.29
C PHE A 141 -8.78 7.02 3.91
N ASP A 142 -9.93 7.67 3.76
CA ASP A 142 -11.08 7.18 3.03
C ASP A 142 -10.97 7.60 1.56
N LEU A 143 -11.46 6.77 0.65
CA LEU A 143 -11.44 7.07 -0.79
C LEU A 143 -12.62 7.94 -1.18
N LEU A 144 -12.35 8.93 -2.03
CA LEU A 144 -13.36 9.82 -2.56
C LEU A 144 -13.84 9.30 -3.91
N VAL A 145 -15.15 9.09 -4.02
CA VAL A 145 -15.80 8.77 -5.29
C VAL A 145 -15.81 10.03 -6.16
N ARG A 146 -15.13 9.96 -7.30
CA ARG A 146 -14.97 11.07 -8.26
C ARG A 146 -15.59 10.78 -9.63
N GLN A 147 -16.59 9.91 -9.67
CA GLN A 147 -17.32 9.65 -10.91
C GLN A 147 -18.02 10.93 -11.39
N GLU A 148 -17.88 11.22 -12.67
CA GLU A 148 -18.71 12.22 -13.34
C GLU A 148 -20.10 11.63 -13.65
N THR A 149 -21.03 12.47 -14.12
CA THR A 149 -22.31 11.99 -14.66
C THR A 149 -22.06 11.20 -15.95
N PHE A 150 -22.65 10.01 -16.06
CA PHE A 150 -22.57 9.15 -17.24
C PHE A 150 -23.96 8.60 -17.60
N ASP A 151 -24.11 8.14 -18.85
CA ASP A 151 -25.30 7.44 -19.30
C ASP A 151 -25.22 5.96 -18.91
N GLU A 152 -26.04 5.56 -17.93
CA GLU A 152 -26.10 4.18 -17.44
C GLU A 152 -26.48 3.16 -18.54
N ARG A 153 -27.15 3.59 -19.62
CA ARG A 153 -27.51 2.70 -20.73
C ARG A 153 -26.35 2.44 -21.69
N ASN A 154 -25.29 3.24 -21.62
CA ASN A 154 -24.16 3.21 -22.53
C ASN A 154 -22.84 3.06 -21.75
N LEU A 155 -22.83 2.16 -20.76
CA LEU A 155 -21.61 1.80 -20.03
C LEU A 155 -20.62 1.05 -20.94
N ASN A 156 -19.34 1.32 -20.74
CA ASN A 156 -18.25 0.61 -21.41
C ASN A 156 -17.39 -0.13 -20.36
N PRO A 157 -17.66 -1.41 -20.08
CA PRO A 157 -16.89 -2.21 -19.12
C PRO A 157 -15.41 -2.35 -19.52
N GLU A 158 -15.10 -2.37 -20.81
CA GLU A 158 -13.72 -2.48 -21.31
C GLU A 158 -12.94 -1.19 -21.01
N ASP A 159 -13.52 -0.01 -21.26
CA ASP A 159 -12.91 1.27 -20.87
C ASP A 159 -12.71 1.36 -19.35
N TRP A 160 -13.67 0.88 -18.56
CA TRP A 160 -13.54 0.83 -17.11
C TRP A 160 -12.38 -0.06 -16.66
N ALA A 161 -12.28 -1.28 -17.23
CA ALA A 161 -11.23 -2.24 -16.92
C ALA A 161 -9.84 -1.73 -17.34
N ASN A 162 -9.71 -1.16 -18.54
CA ASN A 162 -8.44 -0.64 -19.06
C ASN A 162 -7.89 0.55 -18.25
N GLN A 163 -8.75 1.28 -17.53
CA GLN A 163 -8.31 2.33 -16.62
C GLN A 163 -7.67 1.79 -15.33
N GLN A 164 -8.00 0.56 -14.93
CA GLN A 164 -7.70 0.02 -13.61
C GLN A 164 -6.69 -1.13 -13.66
N TYR A 165 -6.85 -2.01 -14.65
CA TYR A 165 -6.04 -3.21 -14.82
C TYR A 165 -5.24 -3.06 -16.11
N SER A 166 -3.96 -3.39 -16.02
CA SER A 166 -3.07 -3.39 -17.17
C SER A 166 -2.13 -4.57 -17.08
N ILE A 167 -1.65 -5.00 -18.25
CA ILE A 167 -0.48 -5.88 -18.32
C ILE A 167 0.70 -5.06 -17.82
N PHE A 168 1.47 -5.60 -16.88
CA PHE A 168 2.67 -4.92 -16.40
C PHE A 168 3.62 -4.63 -17.55
N SER A 169 4.10 -3.39 -17.61
CA SER A 169 5.10 -2.98 -18.59
C SER A 169 6.41 -3.73 -18.39
N GLU A 170 7.20 -3.86 -19.46
CA GLU A 170 8.56 -4.43 -19.35
C GLU A 170 9.42 -3.71 -18.30
N GLU A 171 9.28 -2.40 -18.15
CA GLU A 171 9.94 -1.64 -17.09
C GLU A 171 9.54 -2.14 -15.68
N THR A 172 8.24 -2.34 -15.46
CA THR A 172 7.73 -2.87 -14.18
C THR A 172 8.22 -4.29 -13.94
N LEU A 173 8.20 -5.15 -14.97
CA LEU A 173 8.68 -6.52 -14.88
C LEU A 173 10.19 -6.57 -14.56
N ARG A 174 11.01 -5.75 -15.21
CA ARG A 174 12.45 -5.64 -14.89
C ARG A 174 12.69 -5.09 -13.49
N TYR A 175 11.89 -4.12 -13.04
CA TYR A 175 11.97 -3.63 -11.66
C TYR A 175 11.68 -4.75 -10.66
N LEU A 176 10.60 -5.52 -10.87
CA LEU A 176 10.21 -6.63 -10.00
C LEU A 176 11.23 -7.76 -10.00
N GLU A 177 11.77 -8.12 -11.17
CA GLU A 177 12.84 -9.13 -11.27
C GLU A 177 14.08 -8.68 -10.47
N ASN A 178 14.57 -7.46 -10.70
CA ASN A 178 15.74 -6.94 -9.99
C ASN A 178 15.52 -6.93 -8.48
N LYS A 179 14.32 -6.54 -8.01
CA LYS A 179 13.99 -6.54 -6.59
C LYS A 179 13.82 -7.93 -6.01
N ALA A 180 13.22 -8.86 -6.74
CA ALA A 180 13.14 -10.26 -6.32
C ALA A 180 14.55 -10.86 -6.17
N ASP A 181 15.44 -10.60 -7.13
CA ASP A 181 16.84 -11.04 -7.10
C ASP A 181 17.60 -10.44 -5.92
N GLU A 182 17.44 -9.13 -5.67
CA GLU A 182 18.05 -8.45 -4.53
C GLU A 182 17.60 -9.07 -3.20
N LEU A 183 16.30 -9.27 -3.01
CA LEU A 183 15.74 -9.87 -1.80
C LEU A 183 16.19 -11.33 -1.63
N TYR A 184 16.20 -12.11 -2.71
CA TYR A 184 16.54 -13.53 -2.68
C TYR A 184 18.03 -13.77 -2.40
N LYS A 185 18.90 -12.94 -2.97
CA LYS A 185 20.36 -13.06 -2.82
C LYS A 185 20.87 -12.53 -1.48
N ASN A 186 20.20 -11.53 -0.91
CA ASN A 186 20.67 -10.84 0.30
C ASN A 186 19.89 -11.23 1.57
N THR A 187 18.82 -12.04 1.47
CA THR A 187 18.04 -12.47 2.64
C THR A 187 17.65 -13.94 2.55
N ASP A 188 17.32 -14.53 3.70
CA ASP A 188 16.73 -15.87 3.80
C ASP A 188 15.21 -15.87 3.96
N LEU A 189 14.59 -14.70 3.87
CA LEU A 189 13.15 -14.48 4.07
C LEU A 189 12.34 -15.00 2.89
N CYS A 190 11.14 -15.47 3.17
CA CYS A 190 10.15 -15.82 2.15
C CYS A 190 9.62 -14.55 1.48
N ILE A 191 9.83 -14.42 0.17
CA ILE A 191 9.36 -13.27 -0.59
C ILE A 191 7.87 -13.43 -0.86
N ILE A 192 7.07 -12.45 -0.43
CA ILE A 192 5.64 -12.37 -0.70
C ILE A 192 5.41 -11.32 -1.79
N GLY A 193 4.94 -11.75 -2.96
CA GLY A 193 4.58 -10.84 -4.05
C GLY A 193 3.31 -10.06 -3.75
N LYS A 194 3.42 -8.74 -3.55
CA LYS A 194 2.28 -7.85 -3.36
C LYS A 194 1.98 -7.13 -4.67
N PHE A 195 1.10 -7.73 -5.48
CA PHE A 195 0.69 -7.22 -6.78
C PHE A 195 -0.83 -6.95 -6.78
N ILE A 196 -1.28 -5.92 -6.08
CA ILE A 196 -2.72 -5.62 -5.92
C ILE A 196 -3.43 -5.46 -7.27
N ASP A 197 -2.73 -4.90 -8.26
CA ASP A 197 -3.21 -4.67 -9.62
C ASP A 197 -3.33 -5.96 -10.47
N ALA A 198 -2.83 -7.10 -9.96
CA ALA A 198 -2.90 -8.40 -10.64
C ALA A 198 -3.96 -9.33 -10.04
N SER A 199 -4.77 -8.86 -9.09
CA SER A 199 -5.89 -9.62 -8.50
C SER A 199 -7.20 -9.40 -9.26
N PHE A 200 -8.20 -10.27 -9.06
CA PHE A 200 -9.54 -10.16 -9.65
C PHE A 200 -10.41 -9.02 -9.08
N GLY A 201 -9.79 -8.07 -8.35
CA GLY A 201 -10.41 -6.86 -7.86
C GLY A 201 -10.34 -6.71 -6.35
N ASP A 202 -10.18 -5.46 -5.92
CA ASP A 202 -10.34 -4.99 -4.55
C ASP A 202 -11.37 -3.85 -4.59
N ILE A 203 -12.36 -3.88 -3.69
CA ILE A 203 -13.42 -2.87 -3.64
C ILE A 203 -12.87 -1.46 -3.43
N SER A 204 -11.73 -1.34 -2.75
CA SER A 204 -11.01 -0.08 -2.58
C SER A 204 -10.37 0.44 -3.87
N MET A 205 -10.22 -0.39 -4.91
CA MET A 205 -9.74 0.07 -6.22
C MET A 205 -10.85 0.67 -7.08
N VAL A 206 -12.12 0.36 -6.79
CA VAL A 206 -13.28 0.83 -7.56
C VAL A 206 -13.32 2.36 -7.70
N PRO A 207 -13.11 3.17 -6.64
CA PRO A 207 -13.04 4.63 -6.75
C PRO A 207 -11.97 5.19 -7.69
N GLY A 208 -10.98 4.39 -8.10
CA GLY A 208 -9.89 4.81 -8.97
C GLY A 208 -8.91 5.79 -8.31
N PRO A 209 -8.28 5.43 -7.18
CA PRO A 209 -7.40 6.31 -6.41
C PRO A 209 -6.16 6.79 -7.17
N ALA A 210 -5.67 5.98 -8.11
CA ALA A 210 -4.52 6.28 -8.96
C ALA A 210 -4.89 6.91 -10.32
N ILE A 211 -6.19 7.03 -10.64
CA ILE A 211 -6.67 7.52 -11.95
C ILE A 211 -7.02 9.00 -11.82
N LYS A 212 -6.52 9.88 -12.68
CA LYS A 212 -6.79 11.32 -12.55
C LYS A 212 -8.26 11.69 -12.74
N ASN A 213 -8.91 11.13 -13.77
CA ASN A 213 -10.33 11.38 -14.08
C ASN A 213 -11.02 10.04 -14.35
N PRO A 214 -11.47 9.32 -13.31
CA PRO A 214 -12.00 7.98 -13.46
C PRO A 214 -13.41 8.01 -14.10
N LYS A 215 -13.62 7.18 -15.13
CA LYS A 215 -14.91 7.05 -15.83
C LYS A 215 -15.70 5.82 -15.39
N GLY A 216 -17.01 5.85 -15.63
CA GLY A 216 -17.94 4.76 -15.30
C GLY A 216 -18.33 4.72 -13.82
N ILE A 217 -18.88 3.60 -13.37
CA ILE A 217 -19.30 3.42 -11.97
C ILE A 217 -18.06 3.34 -11.08
N ARG A 218 -17.91 4.31 -10.16
CA ARG A 218 -16.80 4.37 -9.19
C ARG A 218 -17.29 4.37 -7.74
N ASP A 219 -18.59 4.46 -7.54
CA ASP A 219 -19.22 4.20 -6.25
C ASP A 219 -19.20 2.69 -5.94
N PRO A 220 -18.58 2.26 -4.84
CA PRO A 220 -18.46 0.85 -4.49
C PRO A 220 -19.80 0.12 -4.34
N VAL A 221 -20.80 0.77 -3.74
CA VAL A 221 -22.11 0.15 -3.51
C VAL A 221 -22.81 -0.09 -4.85
N ARG A 222 -22.84 0.94 -5.71
CA ARG A 222 -23.39 0.81 -7.06
C ARG A 222 -22.64 -0.23 -7.88
N TRP A 223 -21.32 -0.31 -7.80
CA TRP A 223 -20.52 -1.27 -8.56
C TRP A 223 -20.89 -2.71 -8.21
N ILE A 224 -21.12 -3.02 -6.92
CA ILE A 224 -21.55 -4.35 -6.48
C ILE A 224 -22.99 -4.65 -6.89
N THR A 225 -23.88 -3.65 -6.87
CA THR A 225 -25.31 -3.84 -7.13
C THR A 225 -25.72 -3.67 -8.59
N ALA A 226 -24.80 -3.24 -9.46
CA ALA A 226 -25.07 -3.02 -10.87
C ALA A 226 -25.40 -4.35 -11.55
N HIS A 227 -26.56 -4.39 -12.21
CA HIS A 227 -27.09 -5.54 -12.94
C HIS A 227 -27.64 -5.09 -14.29
#